data_AF-J7LCP5-F1
#
_entry.id   AF-J7LCP5-F1
#
_cell.length_a   1.000
_cell.length_b   1.000
_cell.length_c   1.000
_cell.angle_alpha   90.00
_cell.angle_beta   90.00
_cell.angle_gamma   90.00
#
_symmetry.space_group_name_H-M   'P 1'
#
loop_
_entity.id
_entity.type
_entity.pdbx_description
1 polymer ?
#
loop_
_entity_poly.entity_id
_entity_poly.type
_entity_poly.pdbx_seq_one_letter_code
_entity_poly.pdbx_strand_id
1 'polypeptide(L)'
;MTGSEREVLAAKFSRILPLLNERERRVLLGAEAWALGHGGIRTVARTAGVSEATVSQGVRELGLRTGVDPGRARRAGAGRRRRTEEDPGILPALSALLEPEGEGPSPSPLRWSVKSTRELTAELGEQGHVLSADTVAKLLREQGFLLQGPRSAYGGKRREGRHERFRAINDLVLAFETSGDPVVHLRARRRILEPSEGTGPQDSNDRCEPSSDEHSVSSALATLRMWWTSHRSRRPRGERLLIVVDSGEPHDDANGIWEERIRHLGRRFGVRVSSTHLPLGIFRWRESGEGLRTRFLQYWPDGRSVAYETGIRPVSPSRALDPRSTDIAHTVSSDDE
;
A
#
# COMPACT_ATOMS: atom_id res chain seq x y z
N MET A 1 -53.11 -11.30 23.87
CA MET A 1 -52.43 -12.31 23.05
C MET A 1 -52.99 -13.68 23.37
N THR A 2 -53.60 -14.34 22.40
CA THR A 2 -54.21 -15.67 22.55
C THR A 2 -53.12 -16.77 22.60
N GLY A 3 -53.48 -18.00 23.00
CA GLY A 3 -52.54 -19.13 23.01
C GLY A 3 -52.01 -19.47 21.60
N SER A 4 -52.88 -19.38 20.60
CA SER A 4 -52.54 -19.59 19.18
C SER A 4 -51.52 -18.57 18.66
N GLU A 5 -51.65 -17.29 19.02
CA GLU A 5 -50.67 -16.25 18.65
C GLU A 5 -49.27 -16.48 19.26
N ARG A 6 -49.21 -17.08 20.47
CA ARG A 6 -47.92 -17.45 21.11
C ARG A 6 -47.21 -18.56 20.36
N GLU A 7 -47.95 -19.55 19.88
CA GLU A 7 -47.40 -20.69 19.14
C GLU A 7 -46.85 -20.26 17.78
N VAL A 8 -47.58 -19.38 17.06
CA VAL A 8 -47.11 -18.80 15.80
C VAL A 8 -45.83 -17.99 16.00
N LEU A 9 -45.77 -17.17 17.05
CA LEU A 9 -44.60 -16.37 17.38
C LEU A 9 -43.39 -17.26 17.75
N ALA A 10 -43.61 -18.33 18.52
CA ALA A 10 -42.58 -19.31 18.87
C ALA A 10 -42.02 -20.03 17.62
N ALA A 11 -42.91 -20.46 16.72
CA ALA A 11 -42.53 -21.11 15.46
C ALA A 11 -41.75 -20.16 14.53
N LYS A 12 -42.08 -18.86 14.54
CA LYS A 12 -41.33 -17.83 13.82
C LYS A 12 -39.92 -17.68 14.38
N PHE A 13 -39.79 -17.57 15.71
CA PHE A 13 -38.50 -17.38 16.36
C PHE A 13 -37.56 -18.57 16.20
N SER A 14 -38.07 -19.81 16.30
CA SER A 14 -37.24 -21.01 16.13
C SER A 14 -36.62 -21.14 14.73
N ARG A 15 -37.29 -20.61 13.70
CA ARG A 15 -36.81 -20.64 12.31
C ARG A 15 -35.90 -19.46 11.97
N ILE A 16 -36.25 -18.26 12.41
CA ILE A 16 -35.58 -17.04 11.94
C ILE A 16 -34.37 -16.68 12.81
N LEU A 17 -34.48 -16.78 14.14
CA LEU A 17 -33.40 -16.32 15.03
C LEU A 17 -32.03 -16.98 14.74
N PRO A 18 -31.93 -18.30 14.46
CA PRO A 18 -30.65 -18.93 14.15
C PRO A 18 -29.92 -18.33 12.95
N LEU A 19 -30.65 -17.77 11.99
CA LEU A 19 -30.11 -17.21 10.74
C LEU A 19 -29.60 -15.76 10.91
N LEU A 20 -29.97 -15.11 12.01
CA LEU A 20 -29.71 -13.70 12.24
C LEU A 20 -28.50 -13.49 13.16
N ASN A 21 -27.77 -12.39 12.93
CA ASN A 21 -26.75 -11.92 13.87
C ASN A 21 -27.38 -11.32 15.13
N GLU A 22 -26.55 -11.09 16.15
CA GLU A 22 -26.99 -10.62 17.47
C GLU A 22 -27.81 -9.32 17.44
N ARG A 23 -27.52 -8.39 16.52
CA ARG A 23 -28.29 -7.14 16.38
C ARG A 23 -29.61 -7.39 15.66
N GLU A 24 -29.59 -8.10 14.55
CA GLU A 24 -30.78 -8.44 13.77
C GLU A 24 -31.81 -9.19 14.63
N ARG A 25 -31.35 -10.11 15.49
CA ARG A 25 -32.18 -10.76 16.50
C ARG A 25 -32.86 -9.74 17.41
N ARG A 26 -32.09 -8.80 18.00
CA ARG A 26 -32.65 -7.75 18.86
C ARG A 26 -33.67 -6.88 18.15
N VAL A 27 -33.39 -6.45 16.92
CA VAL A 27 -34.30 -5.59 16.13
C VAL A 27 -35.60 -6.33 15.81
N LEU A 28 -35.53 -7.59 15.35
CA LEU A 28 -36.72 -8.40 15.10
C LEU A 28 -37.56 -8.58 16.36
N LEU A 29 -36.94 -8.95 17.48
CA LEU A 29 -37.62 -9.11 18.76
C LEU A 29 -38.25 -7.80 19.24
N GLY A 30 -37.55 -6.68 19.06
CA GLY A 30 -38.07 -5.35 19.33
C GLY A 30 -39.30 -5.01 18.48
N ALA A 31 -39.33 -5.42 17.21
CA ALA A 31 -40.41 -5.11 16.29
C ALA A 31 -41.69 -5.87 16.66
N GLU A 32 -41.55 -7.16 17.01
CA GLU A 32 -42.66 -7.96 17.53
C GLU A 32 -43.18 -7.39 18.86
N ALA A 33 -42.27 -6.97 19.76
CA ALA A 33 -42.66 -6.40 21.04
C ALA A 33 -43.39 -5.06 20.87
N TRP A 34 -42.96 -4.24 19.90
CA TRP A 34 -43.62 -2.98 19.55
C TRP A 34 -45.01 -3.22 18.96
N ALA A 35 -45.14 -4.17 18.02
CA ALA A 35 -46.42 -4.52 17.40
C ALA A 35 -47.45 -5.06 18.41
N LEU A 36 -47.00 -5.77 19.44
CA LEU A 36 -47.87 -6.32 20.50
C LEU A 36 -48.30 -5.28 21.55
N GLY A 37 -47.69 -4.09 21.58
CA GLY A 37 -48.04 -3.02 22.52
C GLY A 37 -47.79 -3.37 24.00
N HIS A 38 -48.77 -3.09 24.86
CA HIS A 38 -48.61 -3.25 26.31
C HIS A 38 -48.33 -4.71 26.71
N GLY A 39 -47.21 -4.95 27.40
CA GLY A 39 -46.77 -6.30 27.78
C GLY A 39 -46.05 -7.10 26.68
N GLY A 40 -45.85 -6.51 25.49
CA GLY A 40 -45.16 -7.13 24.36
C GLY A 40 -43.72 -7.56 24.68
N ILE A 41 -42.96 -6.72 25.40
CA ILE A 41 -41.57 -7.01 25.80
C ILE A 41 -41.47 -8.31 26.60
N ARG A 42 -42.27 -8.44 27.66
CA ARG A 42 -42.29 -9.63 28.52
C ARG A 42 -42.73 -10.88 27.77
N THR A 43 -43.70 -10.73 26.87
CA THR A 43 -44.23 -11.83 26.08
C THR A 43 -43.19 -12.34 25.08
N VAL A 44 -42.56 -11.44 24.31
CA VAL A 44 -41.52 -11.77 23.35
C VAL A 44 -40.29 -12.36 24.04
N ALA A 45 -39.85 -11.79 25.16
CA ALA A 45 -38.71 -12.29 25.92
C ALA A 45 -38.92 -13.75 26.37
N ARG A 46 -40.11 -14.06 26.90
CA ARG A 46 -40.47 -15.41 27.33
C ARG A 46 -40.56 -16.38 26.15
N THR A 47 -41.16 -15.98 25.04
CA THR A 47 -41.31 -16.84 23.86
C THR A 47 -39.98 -17.10 23.15
N ALA A 48 -39.08 -16.12 23.10
CA ALA A 48 -37.76 -16.25 22.47
C ALA A 48 -36.68 -16.82 23.41
N GLY A 49 -36.94 -16.94 24.72
CA GLY A 49 -35.96 -17.40 25.70
C GLY A 49 -34.82 -16.41 25.95
N VAL A 50 -35.08 -15.10 25.86
CA VAL A 50 -34.07 -14.04 26.06
C VAL A 50 -34.46 -13.10 27.20
N SER A 51 -33.54 -12.21 27.61
CA SER A 51 -33.84 -11.22 28.66
C SER A 51 -34.82 -10.13 28.18
N GLU A 52 -35.67 -9.63 29.07
CA GLU A 52 -36.53 -8.47 28.78
C GLU A 52 -35.70 -7.23 28.39
N ALA A 53 -34.49 -7.10 28.94
CA ALA A 53 -33.56 -6.02 28.61
C ALA A 53 -33.11 -6.07 27.14
N THR A 54 -32.83 -7.26 26.60
CA THR A 54 -32.48 -7.49 25.19
C THR A 54 -33.60 -7.02 24.26
N VAL A 55 -34.85 -7.35 24.58
CA VAL A 55 -36.03 -6.95 23.79
C VAL A 55 -36.30 -5.45 23.91
N SER A 56 -36.22 -4.90 25.13
CA SER A 56 -36.34 -3.45 25.38
C SER A 56 -35.30 -2.64 24.61
N GLN A 57 -34.07 -3.14 24.50
CA GLN A 57 -33.03 -2.51 23.71
C GLN A 57 -33.35 -2.57 22.21
N GLY A 58 -33.90 -3.68 21.71
CA GLY A 58 -34.42 -3.79 20.34
C GLY A 58 -35.50 -2.75 20.01
N VAL A 59 -36.47 -2.55 20.90
CA VAL A 59 -37.52 -1.52 20.75
C VAL A 59 -36.92 -0.12 20.65
N ARG A 60 -35.93 0.20 21.49
CA ARG A 60 -35.20 1.48 21.44
C ARG A 60 -34.41 1.65 20.13
N GLU A 61 -33.79 0.58 19.65
CA GLU A 61 -33.03 0.58 18.39
C GLU A 61 -33.93 0.74 17.15
N LEU A 62 -35.23 0.41 17.22
CA LEU A 62 -36.23 0.68 16.17
C LEU A 62 -36.72 2.12 16.16
N GLY A 63 -36.94 2.71 17.35
CA GLY A 63 -37.40 4.10 17.47
C GLY A 63 -36.33 5.13 17.11
N LEU A 64 -35.06 4.74 17.26
CA LEU A 64 -33.93 5.52 16.78
C LEU A 64 -33.65 5.09 15.33
N ARG A 65 -33.66 6.03 14.36
CA ARG A 65 -33.00 5.83 13.05
C ARG A 65 -31.49 5.72 13.28
N THR A 66 -31.05 4.64 13.93
CA THR A 66 -29.64 4.43 14.28
C THR A 66 -28.87 4.24 12.98
N GLY A 67 -28.00 5.21 12.67
CA GLY A 67 -27.09 5.23 11.52
C GLY A 67 -26.00 4.16 11.59
N VAL A 68 -26.40 2.91 11.81
CA VAL A 68 -25.53 1.74 11.75
C VAL A 68 -25.89 0.97 10.50
N ASP A 69 -24.95 0.94 9.56
CA ASP A 69 -25.03 0.32 8.24
C ASP A 69 -25.72 -1.07 8.26
N PRO A 70 -26.56 -1.44 7.26
CA PRO A 70 -27.37 -2.67 7.26
C PRO A 70 -26.63 -4.02 7.35
N GLY A 71 -25.30 -4.04 7.50
CA GLY A 71 -24.51 -5.28 7.69
C GLY A 71 -23.70 -5.31 8.99
N ARG A 72 -23.79 -4.29 9.87
CA ARG A 72 -22.94 -4.21 11.06
C ARG A 72 -23.72 -4.51 12.34
N ALA A 73 -23.29 -5.57 13.05
CA ALA A 73 -23.88 -5.99 14.31
C ALA A 73 -23.53 -5.08 15.51
N ARG A 74 -22.45 -4.29 15.41
CA ARG A 74 -21.98 -3.38 16.47
C ARG A 74 -22.01 -1.92 15.98
N ARG A 75 -22.22 -0.97 16.89
CA ARG A 75 -22.08 0.46 16.58
C ARG A 75 -20.65 0.78 16.13
N ALA A 76 -20.48 1.85 15.37
CA ALA A 76 -19.17 2.44 15.16
C ALA A 76 -18.50 2.74 16.52
N GLY A 77 -17.22 2.40 16.65
CA GLY A 77 -16.45 2.57 17.90
C GLY A 77 -16.55 1.46 18.94
N ALA A 78 -17.44 0.46 18.79
CA ALA A 78 -17.58 -0.65 19.75
C ALA A 78 -16.61 -1.85 19.49
N GLY A 79 -15.44 -1.56 18.91
CA GLY A 79 -14.36 -2.51 18.69
C GLY A 79 -13.26 -2.37 19.74
N ARG A 80 -12.32 -3.32 19.79
CA ARG A 80 -11.08 -3.13 20.54
C ARG A 80 -10.37 -1.88 19.99
N ARG A 81 -9.90 -0.99 20.89
CA ARG A 81 -9.10 0.18 20.50
C ARG A 81 -7.91 -0.29 19.66
N ARG A 82 -7.53 0.51 18.66
CA ARG A 82 -6.36 0.15 17.83
C ARG A 82 -5.12 0.20 18.73
N ARG A 83 -4.16 -0.70 18.51
CA ARG A 83 -2.89 -0.67 19.26
C ARG A 83 -2.19 0.69 19.19
N THR A 84 -2.30 1.37 18.06
CA THR A 84 -1.78 2.74 17.84
C THR A 84 -2.52 3.82 18.64
N GLU A 85 -3.74 3.56 19.11
CA GLU A 85 -4.48 4.45 20.02
C GLU A 85 -4.11 4.18 21.48
N GLU A 86 -3.81 2.92 21.83
CA GLU A 86 -3.32 2.53 23.16
C GLU A 86 -1.87 2.97 23.38
N ASP A 87 -1.07 2.96 22.32
CA ASP A 87 0.34 3.32 22.33
C ASP A 87 0.67 4.21 21.12
N PRO A 88 0.57 5.54 21.30
CA PRO A 88 0.85 6.52 20.24
C PRO A 88 2.31 6.50 19.75
N GLY A 89 3.25 5.92 20.51
CA GLY A 89 4.68 5.87 20.18
C GLY A 89 5.03 4.88 19.07
N ILE A 90 4.14 3.92 18.79
CA ILE A 90 4.33 2.88 17.76
C ILE A 90 4.64 3.48 16.38
N LEU A 91 3.88 4.48 15.94
CA LEU A 91 4.03 5.00 14.58
C LEU A 91 5.34 5.78 14.39
N PRO A 92 5.74 6.70 15.30
CA PRO A 92 7.06 7.30 15.28
C PRO A 92 8.19 6.27 15.33
N ALA A 93 8.12 5.30 16.24
CA ALA A 93 9.13 4.24 16.39
C ALA A 93 9.27 3.40 15.11
N LEU A 94 8.15 2.97 14.53
CA LEU A 94 8.13 2.24 13.27
C LEU A 94 8.69 3.09 12.12
N SER A 95 8.36 4.38 12.06
CA SER A 95 8.90 5.30 11.05
C SER A 95 10.43 5.41 11.15
N ALA A 96 10.97 5.54 12.36
CA ALA A 96 12.42 5.60 12.58
C ALA A 96 13.14 4.32 12.11
N LEU A 97 12.51 3.15 12.24
CA LEU A 97 13.05 1.88 11.72
C LEU A 97 12.96 1.73 10.20
N LEU A 98 12.15 2.56 9.53
CA LEU A 98 12.01 2.63 8.07
C LEU A 98 12.86 3.74 7.44
N GLU A 99 13.54 4.54 8.25
CA GLU A 99 14.56 5.46 7.78
C GLU A 99 15.91 4.70 7.79
N PRO A 100 16.64 4.65 6.65
CA PRO A 100 18.00 4.16 6.66
C PRO A 100 18.80 5.01 7.65
N GLU A 101 19.42 4.37 8.63
CA GLU A 101 20.30 5.02 9.59
C GLU A 101 21.29 5.94 8.84
N GLY A 102 21.02 7.23 8.91
CA GLY A 102 21.86 8.30 8.41
C GLY A 102 21.87 9.38 9.48
N GLU A 103 23.07 9.77 9.91
CA GLU A 103 23.26 10.89 10.83
C GLU A 103 22.90 12.18 10.08
N GLY A 104 21.63 12.55 10.07
CA GLY A 104 21.17 13.75 9.40
C GLY A 104 19.81 14.22 9.93
N PRO A 105 19.61 15.54 10.10
CA PRO A 105 18.34 16.10 10.59
C PRO A 105 17.22 16.11 9.53
N SER A 106 17.40 15.44 8.38
CA SER A 106 16.43 15.38 7.29
C SER A 106 16.08 13.93 6.97
N PRO A 107 14.78 13.60 6.78
CA PRO A 107 14.39 12.25 6.38
C PRO A 107 15.10 11.85 5.10
N SER A 108 15.51 10.58 5.03
CA SER A 108 16.12 10.05 3.82
C SER A 108 15.16 10.14 2.63
N PRO A 109 15.67 10.40 1.43
CA PRO A 109 14.84 10.47 0.23
C PRO A 109 14.31 9.10 -0.20
N LEU A 110 15.07 8.06 0.10
CA LEU A 110 14.58 6.69 0.07
C LEU A 110 14.08 6.36 1.47
N ARG A 111 12.76 6.45 1.72
CA ARG A 111 12.11 5.86 2.91
C ARG A 111 11.85 4.37 2.66
N TRP A 112 12.62 3.50 3.30
CA TRP A 112 12.55 2.04 3.11
C TRP A 112 13.29 1.29 4.23
N SER A 113 12.96 0.01 4.39
CA SER A 113 13.73 -0.92 5.23
C SER A 113 13.88 -2.27 4.55
N VAL A 114 15.05 -2.90 4.67
CA VAL A 114 15.32 -4.31 4.30
C VAL A 114 14.89 -5.29 5.41
N LYS A 115 14.46 -4.77 6.57
CA LYS A 115 14.00 -5.57 7.70
C LYS A 115 12.66 -6.22 7.37
N SER A 116 12.56 -7.49 7.68
CA SER A 116 11.30 -8.23 7.70
C SER A 116 10.38 -7.71 8.80
N THR A 117 9.09 -8.01 8.71
CA THR A 117 8.14 -7.63 9.76
C THR A 117 8.45 -8.26 11.10
N ARG A 118 9.17 -9.40 11.14
CA ARG A 118 9.62 -10.04 12.37
C ARG A 118 10.79 -9.28 13.01
N GLU A 119 11.76 -8.84 12.22
CA GLU A 119 12.86 -8.00 12.70
C GLU A 119 12.34 -6.66 13.21
N LEU A 120 11.45 -6.01 12.45
CA LEU A 120 10.78 -4.78 12.89
C LEU A 120 10.00 -4.98 14.20
N THR A 121 9.32 -6.12 14.35
CA THR A 121 8.60 -6.44 15.59
C THR A 121 9.56 -6.62 16.78
N ALA A 122 10.70 -7.29 16.57
CA ALA A 122 11.69 -7.51 17.63
C ALA A 122 12.27 -6.17 18.11
N GLU A 123 12.69 -5.30 17.19
CA GLU A 123 13.26 -3.99 17.54
C GLU A 123 12.23 -3.04 18.16
N LEU A 124 10.98 -3.06 17.67
CA LEU A 124 9.89 -2.34 18.34
C LEU A 124 9.67 -2.88 19.77
N GLY A 125 9.80 -4.19 19.96
CA GLY A 125 9.74 -4.83 21.28
C GLY A 125 10.84 -4.35 22.23
N GLU A 126 12.08 -4.18 21.73
CA GLU A 126 13.20 -3.61 22.49
C GLU A 126 12.93 -2.14 22.90
N GLN A 127 12.18 -1.40 22.07
CA GLN A 127 11.72 -0.04 22.36
C GLN A 127 10.46 0.00 23.25
N GLY A 128 9.95 -1.15 23.71
CA GLY A 128 8.76 -1.25 24.59
C GLY A 128 7.42 -1.41 23.87
N HIS A 129 7.40 -1.48 22.54
CA HIS A 129 6.20 -1.55 21.71
C HIS A 129 5.86 -3.00 21.31
N VAL A 130 4.99 -3.66 22.06
CA VAL A 130 4.65 -5.09 21.84
C VAL A 130 3.54 -5.27 20.79
N LEU A 131 3.93 -5.69 19.60
CA LEU A 131 3.05 -5.93 18.45
C LEU A 131 3.28 -7.30 17.80
N SER A 132 2.35 -7.75 16.97
CA SER A 132 2.57 -8.92 16.10
C SER A 132 3.11 -8.48 14.74
N ALA A 133 3.84 -9.36 14.06
CA ALA A 133 4.34 -9.13 12.70
C ALA A 133 3.21 -8.78 11.70
N ASP A 134 2.01 -9.32 11.89
CA ASP A 134 0.83 -8.99 11.07
C ASP A 134 0.32 -7.57 11.34
N THR A 135 0.38 -7.12 12.59
CA THR A 135 0.01 -5.77 12.96
C THR A 135 1.01 -4.78 12.34
N VAL A 136 2.30 -5.06 12.42
CA VAL A 136 3.34 -4.27 11.74
C VAL A 136 3.11 -4.24 10.23
N ALA A 137 2.87 -5.39 9.59
CA ALA A 137 2.56 -5.45 8.16
C ALA A 137 1.34 -4.60 7.77
N LYS A 138 0.31 -4.60 8.62
CA LYS A 138 -0.90 -3.79 8.42
C LYS A 138 -0.59 -2.29 8.56
N LEU A 139 0.12 -1.88 9.61
CA LEU A 139 0.48 -0.48 9.83
C LEU A 139 1.33 0.07 8.69
N LEU A 140 2.27 -0.73 8.18
CA LEU A 140 3.08 -0.38 7.01
C LEU A 140 2.20 -0.14 5.78
N ARG A 141 1.24 -1.04 5.49
CA ARG A 141 0.30 -0.83 4.37
C ARG A 141 -0.58 0.41 4.56
N GLU A 142 -1.04 0.67 5.79
CA GLU A 142 -1.83 1.85 6.12
C GLU A 142 -1.04 3.15 5.94
N GLN A 143 0.27 3.12 6.17
CA GLN A 143 1.21 4.23 5.89
C GLN A 143 1.65 4.29 4.41
N GLY A 144 1.05 3.50 3.52
CA GLY A 144 1.39 3.50 2.10
C GLY A 144 2.65 2.70 1.75
N PHE A 145 3.24 1.97 2.70
CA PHE A 145 4.36 1.10 2.39
C PHE A 145 3.89 -0.21 1.74
N LEU A 146 4.55 -0.56 0.65
CA LEU A 146 4.33 -1.80 -0.07
C LEU A 146 5.52 -2.73 0.18
N LEU A 147 5.22 -3.97 0.59
CA LEU A 147 6.21 -5.02 0.62
C LEU A 147 6.58 -5.41 -0.81
N GLN A 148 7.87 -5.36 -1.09
CA GLN A 148 8.41 -5.85 -2.34
C GLN A 148 9.05 -7.23 -2.14
N GLY A 149 8.63 -8.20 -2.98
CA GLY A 149 9.35 -9.47 -3.20
C GLY A 149 8.47 -10.61 -3.73
N PRO A 150 9.05 -11.53 -4.51
CA PRO A 150 9.01 -12.94 -4.12
C PRO A 150 10.41 -13.57 -3.90
N ARG A 151 10.37 -14.67 -3.14
CA ARG A 151 11.48 -15.61 -2.82
C ARG A 151 11.93 -16.32 -4.09
N SER A 152 13.24 -16.53 -4.23
CA SER A 152 13.84 -17.56 -5.11
C SER A 152 13.88 -17.24 -6.62
N ALA A 153 14.94 -16.57 -7.08
CA ALA A 153 15.47 -16.79 -8.43
C ALA A 153 16.95 -17.22 -8.41
N TYR A 154 17.67 -16.99 -7.30
CA TYR A 154 19.06 -17.41 -7.16
C TYR A 154 19.26 -18.07 -5.78
N GLY A 155 19.80 -19.28 -5.83
CA GLY A 155 19.99 -20.19 -4.70
C GLY A 155 20.68 -19.57 -3.50
N GLY A 156 20.33 -20.09 -2.32
CA GLY A 156 20.74 -19.59 -1.02
C GLY A 156 22.25 -19.50 -0.83
N LYS A 157 22.79 -18.28 -0.84
CA LYS A 157 23.92 -17.77 -0.05
C LYS A 157 24.18 -16.34 -0.52
N ARG A 158 23.42 -15.36 -0.01
CA ARG A 158 23.62 -13.95 -0.41
C ARG A 158 23.04 -12.91 0.54
N ARG A 159 22.88 -13.20 1.83
CA ARG A 159 22.35 -12.22 2.82
C ARG A 159 23.40 -11.22 3.30
N GLU A 160 24.67 -11.60 3.31
CA GLU A 160 25.78 -10.74 3.75
C GLU A 160 26.01 -9.57 2.77
N GLY A 161 26.25 -8.37 3.31
CA GLY A 161 26.56 -7.15 2.53
C GLY A 161 25.40 -6.45 1.82
N ARG A 162 24.15 -6.92 1.92
CA ARG A 162 23.00 -6.23 1.28
C ARG A 162 22.66 -4.89 1.92
N HIS A 163 22.75 -4.84 3.25
CA HIS A 163 22.55 -3.61 4.00
C HIS A 163 23.59 -2.56 3.60
N GLU A 164 24.86 -2.97 3.52
CA GLU A 164 25.98 -2.10 3.11
C GLU A 164 25.82 -1.61 1.67
N ARG A 165 25.48 -2.50 0.73
CA ARG A 165 25.19 -2.11 -0.66
C ARG A 165 24.04 -1.12 -0.73
N PHE A 166 23.00 -1.31 0.06
CA PHE A 166 21.93 -0.32 0.10
C PHE A 166 22.42 1.00 0.67
N ARG A 167 23.11 1.00 1.81
CA ARG A 167 23.68 2.22 2.40
C ARG A 167 24.50 3.00 1.37
N ALA A 168 25.37 2.31 0.62
CA ALA A 168 26.11 2.93 -0.48
C ALA A 168 25.21 3.54 -1.58
N ILE A 169 24.10 2.89 -1.94
CA ILE A 169 23.11 3.44 -2.89
C ILE A 169 22.41 4.68 -2.29
N ASN A 170 22.07 4.65 -1.01
CA ASN A 170 21.46 5.79 -0.32
C ASN A 170 22.40 6.99 -0.26
N ASP A 171 23.67 6.77 0.07
CA ASP A 171 24.70 7.82 0.08
C ASP A 171 24.87 8.44 -1.32
N LEU A 172 24.82 7.61 -2.37
CA LEU A 172 24.85 8.07 -3.75
C LEU A 172 23.62 8.94 -4.09
N VAL A 173 22.42 8.52 -3.66
CA VAL A 173 21.19 9.30 -3.86
C VAL A 173 21.29 10.66 -3.16
N LEU A 174 21.72 10.67 -1.89
CA LEU A 174 21.92 11.90 -1.11
C LEU A 174 22.92 12.85 -1.78
N ALA A 175 24.01 12.32 -2.35
CA ALA A 175 25.00 13.13 -3.07
C ALA A 175 24.41 13.81 -4.33
N PHE A 176 23.56 13.10 -5.08
CA PHE A 176 22.86 13.68 -6.24
C PHE A 176 21.86 14.76 -5.80
N GLU A 177 21.08 14.50 -4.76
CA GLU A 177 20.10 15.47 -4.27
C GLU A 177 20.74 16.73 -3.70
N THR A 178 21.83 16.59 -2.94
CA THR A 178 22.62 17.71 -2.43
C THR A 178 23.16 18.58 -3.57
N SER A 179 23.48 17.96 -4.70
CA SER A 179 23.95 18.65 -5.91
C SER A 179 22.81 19.25 -6.75
N GLY A 180 21.54 19.02 -6.38
CA GLY A 180 20.37 19.42 -7.17
C GLY A 180 20.18 18.60 -8.46
N ASP A 181 20.84 17.44 -8.55
CA ASP A 181 20.72 16.50 -9.68
C ASP A 181 19.49 15.58 -9.48
N PRO A 182 18.68 15.32 -10.53
CA PRO A 182 17.55 14.42 -10.44
C PRO A 182 17.96 12.98 -10.11
N VAL A 183 17.16 12.35 -9.25
CA VAL A 183 17.21 10.91 -8.99
C VAL A 183 15.86 10.29 -9.29
N VAL A 184 15.85 9.22 -10.08
CA VAL A 184 14.64 8.46 -10.43
C VAL A 184 14.80 7.00 -10.10
N HIS A 185 13.73 6.41 -9.59
CA HIS A 185 13.58 4.98 -9.40
C HIS A 185 12.85 4.38 -10.60
N LEU A 186 13.45 3.39 -11.25
CA LEU A 186 12.93 2.75 -12.45
C LEU A 186 12.72 1.26 -12.19
N ARG A 187 11.52 0.76 -12.46
CA ARG A 187 11.20 -0.65 -12.38
C ARG A 187 10.68 -1.13 -13.72
N ALA A 188 11.30 -2.17 -14.28
CA ALA A 188 10.75 -2.92 -15.40
C ALA A 188 10.36 -4.32 -14.92
N ARG A 189 9.17 -4.78 -15.28
CA ARG A 189 8.70 -6.14 -15.02
C ARG A 189 8.11 -6.75 -16.27
N ARG A 190 8.34 -8.06 -16.43
CA ARG A 190 7.72 -8.88 -17.46
C ARG A 190 6.68 -9.77 -16.81
N ARG A 191 5.52 -9.91 -17.44
CA ARG A 191 4.43 -10.77 -16.99
C ARG A 191 3.90 -11.57 -18.17
N ILE A 192 3.90 -12.89 -18.03
CA ILE A 192 3.23 -13.78 -18.98
C ILE A 192 1.74 -13.74 -18.66
N LEU A 193 0.93 -13.47 -19.67
CA LEU A 193 -0.52 -13.41 -19.56
C LEU A 193 -1.09 -14.73 -20.07
N GLU A 194 -1.89 -15.38 -19.23
CA GLU A 194 -2.60 -16.60 -19.60
C GLU A 194 -3.81 -16.24 -20.48
N PRO A 195 -4.11 -17.01 -21.54
CA PRO A 195 -5.29 -16.77 -22.37
C PRO A 195 -6.56 -17.06 -21.56
N SER A 196 -7.46 -16.07 -21.43
CA SER A 196 -8.81 -16.28 -20.89
C SER A 196 -9.84 -16.35 -22.01
N GLU A 197 -10.70 -17.37 -21.99
CA GLU A 197 -11.82 -17.48 -22.93
C GLU A 197 -12.83 -16.35 -22.67
N GLY A 198 -13.05 -15.50 -23.69
CA GLY A 198 -14.20 -14.59 -23.77
C GLY A 198 -14.13 -13.25 -23.02
N THR A 199 -13.15 -13.02 -22.16
CA THR A 199 -12.85 -11.69 -21.58
C THR A 199 -11.36 -11.46 -21.75
N GLY A 200 -10.91 -10.26 -22.13
CA GLY A 200 -9.48 -9.96 -22.36
C GLY A 200 -8.56 -10.43 -21.22
N PRO A 201 -7.24 -10.55 -21.47
CA PRO A 201 -6.30 -11.24 -20.57
C PRO A 201 -6.43 -10.73 -19.13
N GLN A 202 -6.84 -11.64 -18.22
CA GLN A 202 -7.03 -11.31 -16.81
C GLN A 202 -5.70 -11.21 -16.05
N ASP A 203 -5.68 -10.30 -15.07
CA ASP A 203 -4.54 -10.05 -14.21
C ASP A 203 -4.33 -11.20 -13.18
N SER A 204 -3.69 -12.31 -13.57
CA SER A 204 -3.20 -13.32 -12.62
C SER A 204 -1.94 -12.85 -11.88
N ASN A 205 -2.05 -12.57 -10.58
CA ASN A 205 -1.03 -11.85 -9.78
C ASN A 205 0.32 -12.60 -9.65
N ASP A 206 0.43 -13.83 -10.18
CA ASP A 206 1.38 -14.84 -9.73
C ASP A 206 2.64 -15.05 -10.60
N ARG A 207 2.77 -14.40 -11.77
CA ARG A 207 3.98 -14.53 -12.61
C ARG A 207 4.54 -13.17 -13.07
N CYS A 208 4.92 -12.34 -12.10
CA CYS A 208 5.72 -11.14 -12.35
C CYS A 208 7.20 -11.46 -12.11
N GLU A 209 7.99 -11.50 -13.16
CA GLU A 209 9.43 -11.72 -13.08
C GLU A 209 10.16 -10.39 -13.37
N PRO A 210 11.23 -10.07 -12.62
CA PRO A 210 12.19 -9.10 -13.10
C PRO A 210 12.80 -9.66 -14.40
N SER A 211 12.82 -8.86 -15.45
CA SER A 211 13.39 -9.26 -16.74
C SER A 211 14.32 -8.18 -17.24
N SER A 212 15.48 -8.61 -17.72
CA SER A 212 16.47 -7.78 -18.40
C SER A 212 16.49 -8.07 -19.90
N ASP A 213 15.41 -8.65 -20.46
CA ASP A 213 15.32 -8.89 -21.90
C ASP A 213 15.28 -7.57 -22.69
N GLU A 214 15.57 -7.65 -24.00
CA GLU A 214 15.65 -6.48 -24.86
C GLU A 214 14.36 -5.65 -24.87
N HIS A 215 13.20 -6.31 -24.77
CA HIS A 215 11.90 -5.66 -24.75
C HIS A 215 11.65 -4.92 -23.43
N SER A 216 12.08 -5.47 -22.30
CA SER A 216 12.06 -4.81 -20.99
C SER A 216 12.98 -3.59 -20.97
N VAL A 217 14.19 -3.70 -21.54
CA VAL A 217 15.12 -2.57 -21.70
C VAL A 217 14.52 -1.48 -22.60
N SER A 218 13.89 -1.86 -23.72
CA SER A 218 13.27 -0.92 -24.65
C SER A 218 12.08 -0.19 -24.02
N SER A 219 11.23 -0.93 -23.30
CA SER A 219 10.13 -0.38 -22.50
C SER A 219 10.63 0.59 -21.43
N ALA A 220 11.71 0.23 -20.73
CA ALA A 220 12.37 1.04 -19.73
C ALA A 220 12.87 2.38 -20.30
N LEU A 221 13.60 2.33 -21.43
CA LEU A 221 14.14 3.51 -22.10
C LEU A 221 13.04 4.41 -22.69
N ALA A 222 11.98 3.82 -23.26
CA ALA A 222 10.83 4.57 -23.76
C ALA A 222 10.14 5.35 -22.63
N THR A 223 9.95 4.69 -21.49
CA THR A 223 9.34 5.30 -20.30
C THR A 223 10.19 6.42 -19.74
N LEU A 224 11.50 6.19 -19.62
CA LEU A 224 12.47 7.19 -19.18
C LEU A 224 12.49 8.40 -20.12
N ARG A 225 12.44 8.17 -21.43
CA ARG A 225 12.34 9.24 -22.43
C ARG A 225 11.05 10.03 -22.29
N MET A 226 9.91 9.37 -22.16
CA MET A 226 8.63 10.03 -21.94
C MET A 226 8.67 10.91 -20.70
N TRP A 227 9.14 10.35 -19.58
CA TRP A 227 9.30 11.07 -18.32
C TRP A 227 10.24 12.27 -18.46
N TRP A 228 11.41 12.10 -19.07
CA TRP A 228 12.36 13.18 -19.28
C TRP A 228 11.79 14.32 -20.14
N THR A 229 11.04 13.96 -21.19
CA THR A 229 10.42 14.96 -22.07
C THR A 229 9.26 15.69 -21.42
N SER A 230 8.43 15.01 -20.62
CA SER A 230 7.28 15.64 -19.96
C SER A 230 7.67 16.56 -18.82
N HIS A 231 8.84 16.37 -18.22
CA HIS A 231 9.36 17.19 -17.11
C HIS A 231 10.39 18.23 -17.57
N ARG A 232 10.52 18.46 -18.90
CA ARG A 232 11.53 19.35 -19.50
C ARG A 232 11.45 20.81 -19.05
N SER A 233 10.27 21.32 -18.70
CA SER A 233 10.06 22.70 -18.25
C SER A 233 10.35 22.92 -16.76
N ARG A 234 10.38 21.85 -15.95
CA ARG A 234 10.59 21.88 -14.49
C ARG A 234 11.95 21.30 -14.09
N ARG A 235 12.93 21.41 -14.98
CA ARG A 235 14.24 20.77 -14.81
C ARG A 235 14.90 21.23 -13.50
N PRO A 236 15.38 20.31 -12.67
CA PRO A 236 16.45 20.62 -11.74
C PRO A 236 17.66 21.13 -12.52
N ARG A 237 18.41 22.08 -11.97
CA ARG A 237 19.59 22.70 -12.61
C ARG A 237 20.76 21.72 -12.85
N GLY A 238 20.65 20.48 -12.39
CA GLY A 238 21.71 19.48 -12.43
C GLY A 238 22.14 19.02 -13.83
N GLU A 239 23.43 18.71 -13.96
CA GLU A 239 24.05 18.15 -15.18
C GLU A 239 24.00 16.61 -15.22
N ARG A 240 23.60 15.98 -14.11
CA ARG A 240 23.63 14.53 -13.92
C ARG A 240 22.25 13.97 -13.62
N LEU A 241 22.00 12.72 -13.97
CA LEU A 241 20.76 11.99 -13.66
C LEU A 241 21.15 10.62 -13.10
N LEU A 242 20.68 10.29 -11.89
CA LEU A 242 20.83 8.96 -11.31
C LEU A 242 19.55 8.14 -11.52
N ILE A 243 19.71 6.92 -12.04
CA ILE A 243 18.64 5.94 -12.18
C ILE A 243 18.90 4.79 -11.22
N VAL A 244 18.03 4.66 -10.22
CA VAL A 244 17.99 3.52 -9.30
C VAL A 244 17.09 2.45 -9.91
N VAL A 245 17.68 1.36 -10.38
CA VAL A 245 16.98 0.30 -11.11
C VAL A 245 16.53 -0.81 -10.16
N ASP A 246 15.25 -1.16 -10.29
CA ASP A 246 14.54 -2.21 -9.56
C ASP A 246 14.38 -3.48 -10.41
N SER A 247 15.40 -3.77 -11.21
CA SER A 247 15.64 -5.05 -11.89
C SER A 247 16.94 -5.61 -11.33
N GLY A 248 17.16 -6.92 -11.45
CA GLY A 248 18.24 -7.64 -10.77
C GLY A 248 19.63 -7.05 -10.99
N GLU A 249 20.59 -7.56 -10.20
CA GLU A 249 21.99 -7.13 -10.29
C GLU A 249 22.47 -7.07 -11.76
N PRO A 250 23.39 -6.15 -12.09
CA PRO A 250 23.90 -5.95 -13.45
C PRO A 250 24.55 -7.20 -14.07
N HIS A 251 24.70 -8.30 -13.32
CA HIS A 251 25.18 -9.58 -13.83
C HIS A 251 24.26 -10.24 -14.88
N ASP A 252 22.98 -9.84 -14.99
CA ASP A 252 22.08 -10.28 -16.08
C ASP A 252 22.11 -9.34 -17.31
N ASP A 253 22.83 -8.22 -17.28
CA ASP A 253 23.17 -7.44 -18.48
C ASP A 253 24.42 -8.00 -19.14
N ALA A 254 24.45 -9.32 -19.37
CA ALA A 254 25.60 -10.07 -19.90
C ALA A 254 26.14 -9.52 -21.24
N ASN A 255 25.38 -8.63 -21.91
CA ASN A 255 25.73 -8.00 -23.18
C ASN A 255 26.00 -6.48 -23.09
N GLY A 256 25.91 -5.85 -21.91
CA GLY A 256 26.18 -4.40 -21.72
C GLY A 256 25.19 -3.45 -22.43
N ILE A 257 24.05 -3.97 -22.89
CA ILE A 257 23.08 -3.26 -23.73
C ILE A 257 22.42 -2.13 -22.93
N TRP A 258 22.15 -2.34 -21.65
CA TRP A 258 21.53 -1.34 -20.78
C TRP A 258 22.43 -0.11 -20.62
N GLU A 259 23.68 -0.32 -20.23
CA GLU A 259 24.66 0.75 -20.00
C GLU A 259 24.97 1.53 -21.28
N GLU A 260 25.11 0.84 -22.41
CA GLU A 260 25.29 1.51 -23.70
C GLU A 260 24.09 2.39 -24.07
N ARG A 261 22.87 1.83 -23.98
CA ARG A 261 21.65 2.55 -24.37
C ARG A 261 21.35 3.72 -23.44
N ILE A 262 21.60 3.59 -22.14
CA ILE A 262 21.50 4.72 -21.19
C ILE A 262 22.50 5.81 -21.53
N ARG A 263 23.76 5.46 -21.80
CA ARG A 263 24.78 6.45 -22.17
C ARG A 263 24.42 7.17 -23.46
N HIS A 264 23.88 6.45 -24.45
CA HIS A 264 23.33 7.04 -25.67
C HIS A 264 22.16 7.99 -25.38
N LEU A 265 21.23 7.58 -24.52
CA LEU A 265 20.08 8.39 -24.13
C LEU A 265 20.52 9.68 -23.39
N GLY A 266 21.50 9.57 -22.48
CA GLY A 266 22.08 10.72 -21.77
C GLY A 266 22.70 11.74 -22.71
N ARG A 267 23.47 11.29 -23.71
CA ARG A 267 24.00 12.16 -24.77
C ARG A 267 22.89 12.92 -25.50
N ARG A 268 21.78 12.25 -25.81
CA ARG A 268 20.61 12.88 -26.45
C ARG A 268 19.90 13.89 -25.55
N PHE A 269 19.90 13.65 -24.24
CA PHE A 269 19.29 14.54 -23.26
C PHE A 269 20.17 15.72 -22.86
N GLY A 270 21.48 15.63 -23.15
CA GLY A 270 22.47 16.60 -22.70
C GLY A 270 22.78 16.49 -21.21
N VAL A 271 22.62 15.29 -20.62
CA VAL A 271 22.91 15.04 -19.20
C VAL A 271 23.73 13.77 -19.03
N ARG A 272 24.59 13.75 -18.00
CA ARG A 272 25.35 12.55 -17.63
C ARG A 272 24.45 11.61 -16.85
N VAL A 273 24.04 10.51 -17.47
CA VAL A 273 23.18 9.51 -16.82
C VAL A 273 24.05 8.43 -16.19
N SER A 274 23.70 8.02 -14.97
CA SER A 274 24.31 6.90 -14.25
C SER A 274 23.23 5.97 -13.73
N SER A 275 23.46 4.66 -13.78
CA SER A 275 22.57 3.64 -13.23
C SER A 275 23.19 2.96 -12.00
N THR A 276 22.36 2.61 -11.04
CA THR A 276 22.71 1.70 -9.94
C THR A 276 21.57 0.71 -9.71
N HIS A 277 21.89 -0.52 -9.29
CA HIS A 277 20.93 -1.61 -9.16
C HIS A 277 20.70 -1.98 -7.71
N LEU A 278 19.44 -2.15 -7.34
CA LEU A 278 19.07 -2.61 -6.01
C LEU A 278 19.40 -4.11 -5.85
N PRO A 279 19.81 -4.55 -4.64
CA PRO A 279 20.13 -5.95 -4.42
C PRO A 279 18.88 -6.84 -4.49
N LEU A 280 19.03 -8.02 -5.08
CA LEU A 280 17.96 -9.01 -5.21
C LEU A 280 17.60 -9.69 -3.87
N GLY A 281 16.35 -10.14 -3.76
CA GLY A 281 15.90 -11.03 -2.69
C GLY A 281 15.86 -10.38 -1.30
N ILE A 282 15.66 -9.06 -1.25
CA ILE A 282 15.41 -8.30 -0.03
C ILE A 282 13.91 -8.15 0.21
N PHE A 283 13.48 -8.32 1.46
CA PHE A 283 12.15 -7.87 1.86
C PHE A 283 12.25 -6.38 2.08
N ARG A 284 11.82 -5.60 1.07
CA ARG A 284 11.88 -4.15 1.15
C ARG A 284 10.49 -3.56 1.27
N TRP A 285 10.31 -2.70 2.26
CA TRP A 285 9.16 -1.80 2.33
C TRP A 285 9.49 -0.53 1.58
N ARG A 286 8.60 -0.08 0.68
CA ARG A 286 8.77 1.18 -0.05
C ARG A 286 7.49 1.99 -0.03
N GLU A 287 7.61 3.30 0.00
CA GLU A 287 6.48 4.20 -0.07
C GLU A 287 5.72 4.09 -1.41
N SER A 288 4.41 4.18 -1.35
CA SER A 288 3.54 4.23 -2.52
C SER A 288 3.60 5.61 -3.16
N GLY A 289 4.57 5.83 -4.06
CA GLY A 289 4.67 7.08 -4.81
C GLY A 289 3.81 7.14 -6.08
N GLU A 290 3.41 8.35 -6.45
CA GLU A 290 2.98 8.72 -7.80
C GLU A 290 4.15 8.58 -8.79
N GLY A 291 3.84 8.27 -10.05
CA GLY A 291 4.86 8.13 -11.09
C GLY A 291 4.28 7.70 -12.43
N LEU A 292 5.08 7.86 -13.48
CA LEU A 292 4.69 7.44 -14.81
C LEU A 292 4.77 5.91 -14.91
N ARG A 293 3.70 5.28 -15.37
CA ARG A 293 3.68 3.86 -15.70
C ARG A 293 3.35 3.67 -17.16
N THR A 294 4.03 2.74 -17.81
CA THR A 294 3.75 2.30 -19.16
C THR A 294 3.52 0.79 -19.15
N ARG A 295 2.64 0.33 -20.04
CA ARG A 295 2.37 -1.08 -20.27
C ARG A 295 2.44 -1.33 -21.77
N PHE A 296 3.34 -2.20 -22.18
CA PHE A 296 3.45 -2.71 -23.54
C PHE A 296 2.94 -4.14 -23.55
N LEU A 297 2.11 -4.48 -24.51
CA LEU A 297 1.55 -5.80 -24.67
C LEU A 297 2.07 -6.39 -25.97
N GLN A 298 2.67 -7.57 -25.88
CA GLN A 298 3.09 -8.35 -27.03
C GLN A 298 2.19 -9.58 -27.14
N TYR A 299 1.70 -9.83 -28.35
CA TYR A 299 0.83 -10.94 -28.68
C TYR A 299 1.45 -11.77 -29.79
N TRP A 300 1.29 -13.09 -29.71
CA TRP A 300 1.68 -14.02 -30.76
C TRP A 300 0.42 -14.67 -31.37
N PRO A 301 0.45 -15.09 -32.64
CA PRO A 301 -0.68 -15.76 -33.29
C PRO A 301 -1.13 -17.06 -32.61
N ASP A 302 -0.26 -17.68 -31.80
CA ASP A 302 -0.54 -18.90 -31.04
C ASP A 302 -1.26 -18.66 -29.70
N GLY A 303 -1.73 -17.43 -29.46
CA GLY A 303 -2.46 -17.06 -28.25
C GLY A 303 -1.58 -16.73 -27.05
N ARG A 304 -0.25 -16.84 -27.16
CA ARG A 304 0.66 -16.36 -26.11
C ARG A 304 0.58 -14.83 -26.03
N SER A 305 0.66 -14.31 -24.81
CA SER A 305 0.79 -12.87 -24.60
C SER A 305 1.68 -12.53 -23.42
N VAL A 306 2.42 -11.43 -23.55
CA VAL A 306 3.35 -10.94 -22.53
C VAL A 306 3.11 -9.45 -22.33
N ALA A 307 2.94 -9.04 -21.08
CA ALA A 307 2.94 -7.64 -20.67
C ALA A 307 4.31 -7.23 -20.14
N TYR A 308 4.85 -6.16 -20.70
CA TYR A 308 6.01 -5.44 -20.19
C TYR A 308 5.51 -4.18 -19.51
N GLU A 309 5.69 -4.10 -18.20
CA GLU A 309 5.26 -2.95 -17.42
C GLU A 309 6.47 -2.24 -16.83
N THR A 310 6.59 -0.96 -17.15
CA THR A 310 7.63 -0.10 -16.60
C THR A 310 7.02 0.99 -15.76
N GLY A 311 7.55 1.21 -14.56
CA GLY A 311 7.23 2.36 -13.72
C GLY A 311 8.48 3.19 -13.45
N ILE A 312 8.37 4.51 -13.60
CA ILE A 312 9.40 5.47 -13.19
C ILE A 312 8.82 6.43 -12.15
N ARG A 313 9.60 6.72 -11.10
CA ARG A 313 9.23 7.62 -10.01
C ARG A 313 10.42 8.51 -9.65
N PRO A 314 10.22 9.80 -9.36
CA PRO A 314 11.25 10.59 -8.70
C PRO A 314 11.49 10.04 -7.28
N VAL A 315 12.75 10.00 -6.84
CA VAL A 315 13.13 9.51 -5.50
C VAL A 315 12.90 10.59 -4.44
N SER A 316 13.17 11.84 -4.76
CA SER A 316 12.66 12.97 -3.99
C SER A 316 11.68 13.81 -4.80
N PRO A 317 10.61 14.31 -4.19
CA PRO A 317 10.01 15.56 -4.61
C PRO A 317 11.00 16.66 -4.21
N SER A 318 12.14 16.72 -4.89
CA SER A 318 12.90 17.96 -4.89
C SER A 318 11.87 19.02 -5.29
N ARG A 319 11.73 20.05 -4.45
CA ARG A 319 10.83 21.22 -4.50
C ARG A 319 10.45 21.77 -5.88
N ALA A 320 11.10 21.32 -6.95
CA ALA A 320 10.80 21.56 -8.35
C ALA A 320 9.65 20.72 -8.95
N LEU A 321 9.19 19.63 -8.31
CA LEU A 321 8.25 18.68 -8.94
C LEU A 321 6.92 18.45 -8.21
N ASP A 322 6.66 19.10 -7.08
CA ASP A 322 5.34 19.07 -6.45
C ASP A 322 4.37 20.04 -7.16
N PRO A 323 3.27 19.58 -7.79
CA PRO A 323 2.24 20.48 -8.33
C PRO A 323 1.48 21.26 -7.24
N ARG A 324 1.66 20.96 -5.95
CA ARG A 324 0.98 21.62 -4.82
C ARG A 324 1.87 22.52 -3.97
N SER A 325 3.17 22.64 -4.26
CA SER A 325 4.06 23.60 -3.60
C SER A 325 3.87 25.01 -4.19
N THR A 326 2.66 25.55 -4.03
CA THR A 326 2.37 26.98 -4.20
C THR A 326 2.29 27.60 -2.80
N ASP A 327 3.40 27.65 -2.09
CA ASP A 327 3.55 28.60 -0.97
C ASP A 327 3.85 29.96 -1.58
N ILE A 328 2.79 30.63 -2.04
CA ILE A 328 2.79 32.07 -2.17
C ILE A 328 2.62 32.62 -0.76
N ALA A 329 3.73 32.78 -0.06
CA ALA A 329 3.81 33.72 1.04
C ALA A 329 3.77 35.14 0.44
N HIS A 330 2.57 35.65 0.17
CA HIS A 330 2.37 37.08 0.11
C HIS A 330 2.20 37.59 1.53
N THR A 331 3.32 37.94 2.15
CA THR A 331 3.33 38.91 3.24
C THR A 331 2.92 40.25 2.62
N VAL A 332 1.64 40.60 2.71
CA VAL A 332 1.23 42.00 2.57
C VAL A 332 1.26 42.56 3.97
N SER A 333 2.33 43.31 4.24
CA SER A 333 2.42 44.25 5.35
C SER A 333 1.29 45.26 5.19
N SER A 334 0.27 45.15 6.02
CA SER A 334 -0.62 46.26 6.33
C SER A 334 -0.10 46.86 7.64
N ASP A 335 0.64 47.96 7.52
CA ASP A 335 0.79 48.98 8.56
C ASP A 335 1.28 50.28 7.88
N ASP A 336 0.37 51.25 7.88
CA ASP A 336 0.43 52.71 7.84
C ASP A 336 1.76 53.43 7.53
N GLU A 337 1.74 54.28 6.50
CA GLU A 337 1.77 55.77 6.62
C GLU A 337 1.24 56.45 5.33
#